data_AF-A0A2E5UFX9-F1
#
_entry.id   AF-A0A2E5UFX9-F1
#
_cell.length_a   1.000
_cell.length_b   1.000
_cell.length_c   1.000
_cell.angle_alpha   90.00
_cell.angle_beta   90.00
_cell.angle_gamma   90.00
#
_symmetry.space_group_name_H-M   'P 1'
#
loop_
_entity.id
_entity.type
_entity.pdbx_description
1 polymer ?
#
loop_
_entity_poly.entity_id
_entity_poly.type
_entity_poly.pdbx_seq_one_letter_code
_entity_poly.pdbx_strand_id
1 'polypeptide(L)' 'MKNALDTIKSWAWGFIDLMLIFIAVGVLVQVIFGDGAGWFSGVVGRLMALVSEFSAGGFVGLIALVIVLSLFNRRTA' A
#
# COMPACT_ATOMS: atom_id res chain seq x y z
N MET A 1 -15.59 24.88 14.66
CA MET A 1 -15.60 24.87 13.18
C MET A 1 -14.60 23.82 12.75
N LYS A 2 -15.01 22.77 12.01
CA LYS A 2 -14.03 21.84 11.42
C LYS A 2 -13.07 22.68 10.58
N ASN A 3 -11.78 22.63 10.85
CA ASN A 3 -10.82 23.37 10.04
C ASN A 3 -10.90 22.80 8.62
N ALA A 4 -10.74 23.63 7.58
CA ALA A 4 -10.76 23.14 6.19
C ALA A 4 -9.79 21.95 5.99
N LEU A 5 -8.67 21.97 6.73
CA LEU A 5 -7.70 20.88 6.81
C LEU A 5 -8.28 19.55 7.31
N ASP A 6 -9.20 19.56 8.28
CA ASP A 6 -9.80 18.33 8.82
C ASP A 6 -10.73 17.68 7.81
N THR A 7 -11.46 18.51 7.03
CA THR A 7 -12.33 18.03 5.95
C THR A 7 -11.51 17.43 4.81
N ILE A 8 -10.42 18.08 4.40
CA ILE A 8 -9.51 17.57 3.36
C ILE A 8 -8.86 16.27 3.81
N LYS A 9 -8.36 16.21 5.06
CA LYS A 9 -7.77 14.98 5.62
C LYS A 9 -8.78 13.83 5.61
N SER A 10 -10.01 14.07 6.07
CA SER A 10 -11.05 13.04 6.10
C SER A 10 -11.39 12.51 4.70
N TRP A 11 -11.46 13.38 3.70
CA TRP A 11 -11.70 12.96 2.32
C TRP A 11 -10.51 12.17 1.75
N ALA A 12 -9.29 12.64 1.99
CA ALA A 12 -8.07 11.97 1.54
C ALA A 12 -7.94 10.55 2.12
N TRP A 13 -8.28 10.38 3.40
CA TRP A 13 -8.31 9.05 4.02
C TRP A 13 -9.33 8.13 3.36
N GLY A 14 -10.56 8.59 3.13
CA GLY A 14 -11.57 7.79 2.43
C GLY A 14 -11.16 7.42 1.00
N PHE A 15 -10.44 8.31 0.30
CA PHE A 15 -9.88 8.00 -1.02
C PHE A 15 -8.76 6.96 -0.95
N ILE A 16 -7.86 7.05 0.03
CA ILE A 16 -6.80 6.04 0.25
C ILE A 16 -7.42 4.68 0.51
N ASP A 17 -8.42 4.59 1.39
CA ASP A 17 -9.10 3.32 1.71
C ASP A 17 -9.73 2.69 0.47
N LEU A 18 -10.36 3.49 -0.39
CA LEU A 18 -10.88 3.03 -1.67
C LEU A 18 -9.76 2.47 -2.56
N MET A 19 -8.65 3.20 -2.70
CA MET A 19 -7.51 2.74 -3.51
C MET A 19 -6.86 1.46 -2.97
N LEU A 20 -6.80 1.29 -1.64
CA LEU A 20 -6.30 0.06 -1.02
C LEU A 20 -7.16 -1.15 -1.38
N ILE A 21 -8.49 -1.00 -1.39
CA ILE A 21 -9.41 -2.06 -1.84
C ILE A 21 -9.16 -2.38 -3.32
N PHE A 22 -8.96 -1.37 -4.16
CA PHE A 22 -8.63 -1.57 -5.58
C PHE A 22 -7.31 -2.34 -5.77
N ILE A 23 -6.27 -2.04 -4.98
CA ILE A 23 -5.00 -2.80 -5.02
C ILE A 23 -5.24 -4.24 -4.59
N ALA A 24 -6.01 -4.49 -3.52
CA ALA A 24 -6.31 -5.83 -3.05
C ALA A 24 -7.04 -6.66 -4.12
N VAL A 25 -8.06 -6.08 -4.77
CA VAL A 25 -8.75 -6.71 -5.90
C VAL A 25 -7.78 -6.96 -7.06
N GLY A 26 -6.94 -5.99 -7.41
CA GLY A 26 -5.98 -6.13 -8.50
C GLY A 26 -4.97 -7.25 -8.28
N VAL A 27 -4.48 -7.41 -7.05
CA VAL A 27 -3.61 -8.53 -6.67
C VAL A 27 -4.33 -9.85 -6.87
N LEU A 28 -5.57 -9.98 -6.39
CA LEU A 28 -6.34 -11.23 -6.55
C LEU A 28 -6.59 -11.57 -8.03
N VAL A 29 -6.99 -10.59 -8.83
CA VAL A 29 -7.21 -10.77 -10.27
C VAL A 29 -5.91 -11.20 -10.96
N GLN A 30 -4.78 -10.54 -10.69
CA GLN A 30 -3.52 -10.90 -11.30
C GLN A 30 -3.03 -12.28 -10.86
N VAL A 31 -3.26 -12.68 -9.61
CA VAL A 31 -2.89 -14.03 -9.13
C VAL A 31 -3.71 -15.11 -9.85
N ILE A 32 -5.00 -14.87 -10.12
CA ILE A 32 -5.88 -15.85 -10.79
C ILE A 32 -5.60 -15.93 -12.29
N PHE A 33 -5.45 -14.78 -12.95
CA PHE A 33 -5.40 -14.69 -14.42
C PHE A 33 -3.98 -14.49 -14.98
N GLY A 34 -2.98 -14.30 -14.13
CA GLY A 34 -1.58 -14.06 -14.54
C GLY A 34 -1.44 -12.81 -15.42
N ASP A 35 -0.63 -12.93 -16.47
CA ASP A 35 -0.39 -11.85 -17.44
C ASP A 35 -1.63 -11.50 -18.29
N GLY A 36 -2.67 -12.33 -18.26
CA GLY A 36 -3.97 -12.08 -18.89
C GLY A 36 -4.88 -11.10 -18.13
N ALA A 37 -4.44 -10.58 -16.98
CA ALA A 37 -5.23 -9.71 -16.10
C ALA A 37 -5.50 -8.28 -16.64
N GLY A 38 -5.03 -7.95 -17.85
CA GLY A 38 -5.29 -6.67 -18.51
C GLY A 38 -4.78 -5.48 -17.70
N TRP A 39 -5.68 -4.60 -17.27
CA TRP A 39 -5.32 -3.40 -16.49
C TRP A 39 -4.70 -3.72 -15.13
N PHE A 40 -4.98 -4.90 -14.56
CA PHE A 40 -4.40 -5.35 -13.29
C PHE A 40 -3.07 -6.13 -13.47
N SER A 41 -2.55 -6.22 -14.70
CA SER A 41 -1.24 -6.82 -14.92
C SER A 41 -0.12 -6.00 -14.26
N GLY A 42 0.86 -6.69 -13.67
CA GLY A 42 2.04 -6.08 -13.06
C GLY A 42 1.85 -5.49 -11.65
N VAL A 43 0.64 -5.48 -11.08
CA VAL A 43 0.37 -5.04 -9.69
C VAL A 43 1.23 -5.83 -8.69
N VAL A 44 1.17 -7.16 -8.75
CA VAL A 44 1.97 -8.07 -7.91
C VAL A 44 3.45 -7.84 -8.12
N GLY A 45 3.90 -7.66 -9.37
CA GLY A 45 5.30 -7.41 -9.69
C GLY A 45 5.83 -6.11 -9.07
N ARG A 46 5.04 -5.03 -9.10
CA ARG A 46 5.38 -3.76 -8.46
C ARG A 46 5.42 -3.86 -6.94
N LEU A 47 4.50 -4.62 -6.33
CA LEU A 47 4.53 -4.89 -4.89
C LEU A 47 5.77 -5.71 -4.51
N MET A 48 6.10 -6.73 -5.28
CA MET A 48 7.30 -7.54 -5.07
C MET A 48 8.59 -6.73 -5.23
N ALA A 49 8.63 -5.79 -6.19
CA ALA A 49 9.75 -4.87 -6.36
C ALA A 49 9.94 -3.99 -5.11
N LEU A 50 8.85 -3.43 -4.57
CA LEU A 50 8.88 -2.65 -3.32
C LEU A 50 9.38 -3.48 -2.14
N VAL A 51 8.90 -4.72 -2.00
CA VAL A 51 9.39 -5.64 -0.95
C VAL A 51 10.89 -5.94 -1.14
N SER A 52 11.32 -6.11 -2.40
CA SER A 52 12.72 -6.37 -2.73
C SER A 52 13.62 -5.20 -2.30
N GLU A 53 13.17 -3.95 -2.42
CA GLU A 53 13.93 -2.77 -1.96
C GLU A 53 14.21 -2.83 -0.45
N PHE A 54 13.23 -3.25 0.36
CA PHE A 54 13.45 -3.48 1.78
C PHE A 54 14.38 -4.66 2.05
N SER A 55 14.35 -5.72 1.24
CA SER A 55 15.24 -6.88 1.46
C SER A 55 16.69 -6.63 1.03
N ALA A 56 16.93 -5.76 0.04
CA ALA A 56 18.26 -5.50 -0.53
C ALA A 56 19.23 -4.90 0.51
N GLY A 57 18.71 -4.15 1.49
CA GLY A 57 19.49 -3.59 2.59
C GLY A 57 19.82 -4.58 3.72
N GLY A 58 19.40 -5.85 3.61
CA GLY A 58 19.59 -6.87 4.65
C GLY A 58 18.96 -6.46 5.98
N PHE A 59 19.75 -6.43 7.06
CA PHE A 59 19.27 -6.07 8.40
C PHE A 59 18.75 -4.62 8.49
N VAL A 60 19.38 -3.69 7.77
CA VAL A 60 18.96 -2.27 7.78
C VAL A 60 17.56 -2.10 7.18
N GLY A 61 17.27 -2.86 6.13
CA GLY A 61 15.95 -2.79 5.49
C GLY A 61 14.83 -3.39 6.34
N LEU A 62 15.12 -4.41 7.15
CA LEU A 62 14.17 -4.92 8.15
C LEU A 62 13.89 -3.88 9.25
N ILE A 63 14.91 -3.17 9.73
CA ILE A 63 14.72 -2.07 10.68
C ILE A 63 13.85 -0.97 10.06
N ALA A 64 14.12 -0.59 8.81
CA ALA A 64 13.32 0.41 8.10
C ALA A 64 11.85 -0.01 8.00
N LEU A 65 11.57 -1.28 7.68
CA LEU A 65 10.21 -1.82 7.66
C LEU A 65 9.53 -1.72 9.02
N VAL A 66 10.20 -2.12 10.11
CA VAL A 66 9.66 -2.03 11.48
C VAL A 66 9.32 -0.60 11.86
N ILE A 67 10.17 0.38 11.50
CA ILE A 67 9.90 1.80 11.75
C ILE A 67 8.65 2.26 10.98
N VAL A 68 8.54 1.91 9.70
CA VAL A 68 7.36 2.26 8.88
C VAL A 68 6.09 1.65 9.49
N LEU A 69 6.11 0.37 9.82
CA LEU A 69 4.96 -0.31 10.45
C LEU A 69 4.58 0.31 11.80
N SER A 70 5.57 0.69 12.62
CA SER A 70 5.35 1.37 13.90
C SER A 70 4.67 2.73 13.74
N LEU A 71 5.07 3.51 12.72
CA LEU A 71 4.43 4.79 12.41
C LEU A 71 2.98 4.63 11.91
N PHE A 72 2.71 3.58 11.14
CA PHE A 72 1.34 3.26 10.67
C PHE A 72 0.44 2.80 11.82
N ASN A 73 0.91 1.91 12.70
CA ASN A 73 0.12 1.43 13.85
C ASN A 73 -0.24 2.56 14.82
N ARG A 74 0.66 3.54 15.03
CA ARG A 74 0.38 4.72 15.87
C ARG A 74 -0.72 5.64 15.34
N ARG A 75 -1.11 5.54 14.06
CA ARG A 75 -2.23 6.32 13.50
C ARG A 75 -3.58 5.61 13.62
N THR A 76 -3.57 4.31 13.88
CA THR A 76 -4.79 3.49 13.96
C THR A 76 -5.32 3.37 15.41
N ALA A 77 -4.47 3.71 16.40
CA ALA A 77 -4.84 3.86 17.82
C ALA A 77 -5.03 5.34 18.18
#